data_AF-A0A357AXM4-F1
#
_entry.id   AF-A0A357AXM4-F1
#
_cell.length_a   1.000
_cell.length_b   1.000
_cell.length_c   1.000
_cell.angle_alpha   90.00
_cell.angle_beta   90.00
_cell.angle_gamma   90.00
#
_symmetry.space_group_name_H-M   'P 1'
#
loop_
_entity.id
_entity.type
_entity.pdbx_description
1 polymer ?
#
loop_
_entity_poly.entity_id
_entity_poly.type
_entity_poly.pdbx_seq_one_letter_code
_entity_poly.pdbx_strand_id
1 'polypeptide(L)'
;MDRLFAYSAEVLSFARPAEDRAAPPDNAALERMLQRGLRLVRSAQKNHLVLLGLGSGALAAALARDLPPEVRLLACTLQPETAHALRQAGDLAWWTPASRHGLLADTSPWALLTLLDMAGATAQAPCLLLNPEAAEPERSRLA
;
A
#
# COMPACT_ATOMS: atom_id res chain seq x y z
N MET A 1 -14.42 4.86 -1.87
CA MET A 1 -13.66 3.83 -1.15
C MET A 1 -14.26 2.45 -1.33
N ASP A 2 -15.57 2.30 -1.13
CA ASP A 2 -16.27 1.01 -1.28
C ASP A 2 -15.92 0.25 -2.59
N ARG A 3 -15.92 0.92 -3.74
CA ARG A 3 -15.55 0.28 -5.02
C ARG A 3 -14.09 -0.19 -5.11
N LEU A 4 -13.14 0.57 -4.56
CA LEU A 4 -11.71 0.19 -4.54
C LEU A 4 -11.49 -0.98 -3.58
N PHE A 5 -12.16 -0.93 -2.42
CA PHE A 5 -12.16 -2.04 -1.47
C PHE A 5 -12.74 -3.30 -2.13
N ALA A 6 -13.92 -3.21 -2.73
CA ALA A 6 -14.60 -4.33 -3.36
C ALA A 6 -13.75 -4.95 -4.46
N TYR A 7 -13.11 -4.13 -5.31
CA TYR A 7 -12.21 -4.63 -6.34
C TYR A 7 -11.05 -5.44 -5.77
N SER A 8 -10.26 -4.85 -4.86
CA SER A 8 -9.11 -5.55 -4.29
C SER A 8 -9.55 -6.76 -3.46
N ALA A 9 -10.66 -6.68 -2.74
CA ALA A 9 -11.23 -7.82 -2.03
C ALA A 9 -11.61 -8.97 -2.97
N GLU A 10 -12.19 -8.65 -4.13
CA GLU A 10 -12.51 -9.64 -5.16
C GLU A 10 -11.24 -10.28 -5.72
N VAL A 11 -10.21 -9.48 -6.09
CA VAL A 11 -8.91 -10.01 -6.54
C VAL A 11 -8.31 -10.94 -5.49
N LEU A 12 -8.32 -10.53 -4.23
CA LEU A 12 -7.83 -11.34 -3.13
C LEU A 12 -8.66 -12.62 -2.92
N SER A 13 -9.95 -12.63 -3.23
CA SER A 13 -10.78 -13.83 -3.09
C SER A 13 -10.34 -14.97 -4.03
N PHE A 14 -9.72 -14.64 -5.17
CA PHE A 14 -9.15 -15.60 -6.11
C PHE A 14 -7.67 -15.91 -5.85
N ALA A 15 -6.97 -15.03 -5.11
CA ALA A 15 -5.57 -15.23 -4.77
C ALA A 15 -5.41 -16.30 -3.68
N ARG A 16 -4.44 -17.20 -3.89
CA ARG A 16 -3.98 -18.08 -2.81
C ARG A 16 -3.00 -17.30 -1.93
N PRO A 17 -3.05 -17.42 -0.59
CA PRO A 17 -2.06 -16.79 0.28
C PRO A 17 -0.65 -17.24 -0.09
N ALA A 18 0.30 -16.32 -0.10
CA ALA A 18 1.70 -16.67 -0.14
C ALA A 18 2.06 -17.54 1.08
N GLU A 19 2.80 -18.63 0.84
CA GLU A 19 3.28 -19.50 1.91
C GLU A 19 4.38 -18.81 2.73
N ASP A 20 5.27 -18.09 2.05
CA ASP A 20 6.36 -17.35 2.66
C ASP A 20 6.03 -15.88 2.80
N ARG A 21 6.12 -15.38 4.04
CA ARG A 21 5.95 -13.97 4.36
C ARG A 21 7.30 -13.29 4.49
N ALA A 22 7.40 -12.07 3.99
CA ALA A 22 8.54 -11.22 4.27
C ALA A 22 8.71 -11.02 5.78
N ALA A 23 9.92 -11.22 6.28
CA ALA A 23 10.25 -10.91 7.66
C ALA A 23 10.07 -9.40 7.90
N PRO A 24 9.47 -8.98 9.03
CA PRO A 24 9.35 -7.57 9.33
C PRO A 24 10.75 -6.93 9.45
N PRO A 25 10.88 -5.66 9.05
CA PRO A 25 12.13 -4.94 9.15
C PRO A 25 12.48 -4.74 10.64
N ASP A 26 13.77 -4.49 10.92
CA ASP A 26 14.13 -4.02 12.25
C ASP A 26 13.44 -2.68 12.57
N ASN A 27 13.20 -2.43 13.87
CA ASN A 27 12.44 -1.27 14.32
C ASN A 27 13.07 0.06 13.89
N ALA A 28 14.41 0.14 13.81
CA ALA A 28 15.10 1.37 13.43
C ALA A 28 14.96 1.65 11.92
N ALA A 29 14.96 0.62 11.09
CA ALA A 29 14.68 0.71 9.67
C ALA A 29 13.23 1.13 9.41
N LEU A 30 12.27 0.51 10.11
CA LEU A 30 10.86 0.87 10.03
C LEU A 30 10.63 2.34 10.39
N GLU A 31 11.17 2.78 11.53
CA GLU A 31 11.01 4.15 12.00
C GLU A 31 11.61 5.16 11.01
N ARG A 32 12.81 4.90 10.48
CA ARG A 32 13.42 5.77 9.47
C ARG A 32 12.53 5.92 8.22
N MET A 33 11.90 4.84 7.78
CA MET A 33 11.04 4.85 6.59
C MET A 33 9.70 5.53 6.86
N LEU A 34 9.10 5.29 8.02
CA LEU A 34 7.94 6.02 8.48
C LEU A 34 8.21 7.53 8.48
N GLN A 35 9.30 7.97 9.12
CA GLN A 35 9.67 9.39 9.16
C GLN A 35 9.97 9.97 7.78
N ARG A 36 10.49 9.17 6.85
CA ARG A 36 10.65 9.58 5.45
C ARG A 36 9.28 9.83 4.80
N GLY A 37 8.33 8.91 4.93
CA GLY A 37 6.97 9.06 4.41
C GLY A 37 6.25 10.28 4.99
N LEU A 38 6.32 10.46 6.31
CA LEU A 38 5.71 11.59 7.01
C LEU A 38 6.30 12.94 6.58
N ARG A 39 7.62 13.01 6.38
CA ARG A 39 8.26 14.24 5.85
C ARG A 39 7.83 14.54 4.43
N LEU A 40 7.77 13.51 3.57
CA LEU A 40 7.40 13.65 2.16
C LEU A 40 6.00 14.23 1.99
N VAL A 41 5.02 13.78 2.78
CA VAL A 41 3.64 14.30 2.69
C VAL A 41 3.54 15.73 3.24
N ARG A 42 4.28 16.05 4.30
CA ARG A 42 4.31 17.41 4.88
C ARG A 42 4.90 18.44 3.92
N SER A 43 5.96 18.08 3.20
CA SER A 43 6.63 19.02 2.29
C SER A 43 5.87 19.22 0.98
N ALA A 44 5.09 18.23 0.53
CA ALA A 44 4.47 18.26 -0.79
C ALA A 44 3.05 18.87 -0.80
N GLN A 45 2.45 19.14 0.37
CA GLN A 45 1.05 19.58 0.52
C GLN A 45 0.06 18.73 -0.29
N LYS A 46 0.31 17.41 -0.34
CA LYS A 46 -0.48 16.44 -1.09
C LYS A 46 -1.40 15.66 -0.17
N ASN A 47 -2.56 15.26 -0.71
CA ASN A 47 -3.58 14.51 0.03
C ASN A 47 -3.44 12.98 -0.13
N HIS A 48 -2.47 12.51 -0.91
CA HIS A 48 -2.23 11.08 -1.15
C HIS A 48 -0.76 10.71 -0.93
N LEU A 49 -0.53 9.62 -0.23
CA LEU A 49 0.74 8.89 -0.21
C LEU A 49 0.51 7.52 -0.83
N VAL A 50 1.19 7.27 -1.96
CA VAL A 50 1.18 5.96 -2.60
C VAL A 50 2.41 5.19 -2.11
N LEU A 51 2.15 4.05 -1.47
CA LEU A 51 3.18 3.10 -1.06
C LEU A 51 3.28 1.99 -2.11
N LEU A 52 4.42 1.88 -2.77
CA LEU A 52 4.67 0.83 -3.77
C LEU A 52 5.31 -0.38 -3.08
N GLY A 53 4.59 -1.49 -3.08
CA GLY A 53 4.97 -2.75 -2.43
C GLY A 53 4.53 -2.85 -0.98
N LEU A 54 4.10 -4.05 -0.57
CA LEU A 54 3.62 -4.30 0.80
C LEU A 54 4.71 -4.83 1.73
N GLY A 55 5.65 -5.63 1.23
CA GLY A 55 6.63 -6.31 2.08
C GLY A 55 5.94 -7.08 3.21
N SER A 56 6.41 -6.90 4.44
CA SER A 56 5.79 -7.46 5.66
C SER A 56 4.46 -6.81 6.08
N GLY A 57 4.04 -5.71 5.43
CA GLY A 57 2.88 -4.91 5.82
C GLY A 57 3.15 -3.92 6.97
N ALA A 58 4.29 -4.03 7.67
CA ALA A 58 4.62 -3.19 8.83
C ALA A 58 4.64 -1.69 8.51
N LEU A 59 5.25 -1.30 7.39
CA LEU A 59 5.30 0.09 6.96
C LEU A 59 3.92 0.62 6.56
N ALA A 60 3.11 -0.19 5.88
CA ALA A 60 1.75 0.20 5.50
C ALA A 60 0.87 0.44 6.74
N ALA A 61 0.94 -0.46 7.72
CA ALA A 61 0.21 -0.33 8.99
C ALA A 61 0.66 0.92 9.78
N ALA A 62 1.97 1.15 9.86
CA ALA A 62 2.51 2.33 10.53
C ALA A 62 2.07 3.64 9.85
N LEU A 63 2.11 3.70 8.51
CA LEU A 63 1.64 4.87 7.75
C LEU A 63 0.13 5.09 7.90
N ALA A 64 -0.68 4.04 7.82
CA ALA A 64 -2.13 4.15 8.00
C ALA A 64 -2.51 4.71 9.39
N ARG A 65 -1.70 4.42 10.42
CA ARG A 65 -1.89 4.95 11.77
C ARG A 65 -1.43 6.41 11.90
N ASP A 66 -0.26 6.74 11.38
CA ASP A 66 0.45 7.97 11.75
C ASP A 66 0.37 9.09 10.68
N LEU A 67 -0.18 8.80 9.49
CA LEU A 67 -0.42 9.83 8.48
C LEU A 67 -1.41 10.90 8.98
N PRO A 68 -1.21 12.18 8.60
CA PRO A 68 -2.17 13.23 8.89
C PRO A 68 -3.59 12.85 8.41
N PRO A 69 -4.65 13.32 9.09
CA PRO A 69 -6.03 12.94 8.76
C PRO A 69 -6.43 13.31 7.33
N GLU A 70 -5.86 14.39 6.80
CA GLU A 70 -6.10 14.89 5.44
C GLU A 70 -5.46 14.00 4.36
N VAL A 71 -4.47 13.17 4.74
CA VAL A 71 -3.67 12.37 3.82
C VAL A 71 -4.18 10.93 3.81
N ARG A 72 -4.37 10.40 2.61
CA ARG A 72 -4.76 9.01 2.37
C ARG A 72 -3.56 8.18 1.94
N LEU A 73 -3.33 7.07 2.63
CA LEU A 73 -2.50 5.98 2.13
C LEU A 73 -3.20 5.20 1.02
N LEU A 74 -2.50 4.98 -0.09
CA LEU A 74 -2.84 4.01 -1.12
C LEU A 74 -1.67 3.02 -1.24
N ALA A 75 -1.79 1.84 -0.64
CA ALA A 75 -0.77 0.79 -0.76
C ALA A 75 -1.02 -0.02 -2.03
N CYS A 76 -0.03 -0.12 -2.90
CA CYS A 76 -0.10 -0.85 -4.16
C CYS A 76 0.76 -2.11 -4.08
N THR A 77 0.29 -3.21 -4.63
CA THR A 77 1.11 -4.42 -4.79
C THR A 77 0.80 -5.12 -6.10
N LEU A 78 1.85 -5.65 -6.72
CA LEU A 78 1.74 -6.58 -7.86
C LEU A 78 1.57 -8.03 -7.42
N GLN A 79 1.46 -8.27 -6.10
CA GLN A 79 1.45 -9.59 -5.48
C GLN A 79 0.19 -9.76 -4.61
N PRO A 80 -0.98 -10.02 -5.21
CA PRO A 80 -2.20 -10.28 -4.46
C PRO A 80 -2.08 -11.41 -3.44
N GLU A 81 -1.23 -12.40 -3.68
CA GLU A 81 -0.92 -13.50 -2.77
C GLU A 81 -0.31 -13.00 -1.44
N THR A 82 0.58 -12.01 -1.51
CA THR A 82 1.18 -11.35 -0.33
C THR A 82 0.11 -10.59 0.44
N ALA A 83 -0.71 -9.80 -0.27
CA ALA A 83 -1.81 -9.07 0.36
C ALA A 83 -2.82 -10.00 1.03
N HIS A 84 -3.13 -11.15 0.41
CA HIS A 84 -4.01 -12.16 0.96
C HIS A 84 -3.45 -12.75 2.26
N ALA A 85 -2.17 -13.13 2.27
CA ALA A 85 -1.51 -13.65 3.47
C ALA A 85 -1.50 -12.63 4.62
N LEU A 86 -1.19 -11.36 4.32
CA LEU A 86 -1.23 -10.26 5.31
C LEU A 86 -2.64 -9.99 5.84
N ARG A 87 -3.67 -10.12 4.99
CA ARG A 87 -5.07 -10.00 5.42
C ARG A 87 -5.46 -11.11 6.38
N GLN A 88 -5.11 -12.36 6.09
CA GLN A 88 -5.40 -13.49 6.98
C GLN A 88 -4.70 -13.34 8.34
N ALA A 89 -3.49 -12.78 8.36
CA ALA A 89 -2.73 -12.53 9.57
C ALA A 89 -3.20 -11.31 10.39
N GLY A 90 -4.09 -10.48 9.84
CA GLY A 90 -4.58 -9.26 10.48
C GLY A 90 -3.68 -8.03 10.32
N ASP A 91 -2.57 -8.13 9.57
CA ASP A 91 -1.63 -7.02 9.35
C ASP A 91 -2.20 -5.92 8.44
N LEU A 92 -3.34 -6.19 7.80
CA LEU A 92 -4.13 -5.23 7.03
C LEU A 92 -5.40 -4.78 7.74
N ALA A 93 -5.46 -4.80 9.08
CA ALA A 93 -6.62 -4.35 9.85
C ALA A 93 -7.05 -2.89 9.55
N TRP A 94 -6.15 -2.06 9.03
CA TRP A 94 -6.42 -0.70 8.58
C TRP A 94 -7.20 -0.63 7.25
N TRP A 95 -7.27 -1.72 6.49
CA TRP A 95 -7.95 -1.82 5.20
C TRP A 95 -9.37 -2.42 5.37
N THR A 96 -10.32 -1.52 5.56
CA THR A 96 -11.76 -1.82 5.73
C THR A 96 -12.60 -1.02 4.73
N PRO A 97 -13.87 -1.40 4.46
CA PRO A 97 -14.74 -0.64 3.57
C PRO A 97 -14.94 0.83 4.00
N ALA A 98 -14.91 1.09 5.30
CA ALA A 98 -15.07 2.42 5.90
C ALA A 98 -13.75 3.20 6.02
N SER A 99 -12.61 2.56 5.73
CA SER A 99 -11.30 3.22 5.84
C SER A 99 -11.10 4.27 4.76
N ARG A 100 -10.41 5.35 5.11
CA ARG A 100 -9.91 6.34 4.14
C ARG A 100 -8.69 5.83 3.35
N HIS A 101 -8.07 4.76 3.84
CA HIS A 101 -6.89 4.14 3.25
C HIS A 101 -7.28 3.03 2.29
N GLY A 102 -6.55 2.92 1.18
CA GLY A 102 -6.79 1.93 0.14
C GLY A 102 -5.65 0.92 0.03
N LEU A 103 -6.02 -0.33 -0.24
CA LEU A 103 -5.14 -1.33 -0.83
C LEU A 103 -5.54 -1.50 -2.30
N LEU A 104 -4.57 -1.40 -3.20
CA LEU A 104 -4.70 -1.66 -4.63
C LEU A 104 -3.84 -2.90 -4.94
N ALA A 105 -4.48 -4.05 -5.10
CA ALA A 105 -3.81 -5.32 -5.36
C ALA A 105 -4.28 -5.88 -6.69
N ASP A 106 -3.35 -6.07 -7.62
CA ASP A 106 -3.59 -6.73 -8.89
C ASP A 106 -2.23 -7.16 -9.48
N THR A 107 -2.20 -8.19 -10.31
CA THR A 107 -0.96 -8.61 -11.00
C THR A 107 -0.58 -7.72 -12.19
N SER A 108 -1.51 -6.88 -12.65
CA SER A 108 -1.40 -5.97 -13.78
C SER A 108 -1.02 -4.55 -13.33
N PRO A 109 0.14 -4.02 -13.77
CA PRO A 109 0.49 -2.63 -13.54
C PRO A 109 -0.55 -1.64 -14.10
N TRP A 110 -1.20 -2.00 -15.22
CA TRP A 110 -2.25 -1.18 -15.82
C TRP A 110 -3.50 -1.09 -14.94
N ALA A 111 -3.91 -2.19 -14.32
CA ALA A 111 -5.02 -2.19 -13.38
C ALA A 111 -4.72 -1.29 -12.19
N LEU A 112 -3.52 -1.38 -11.60
CA LEU A 112 -3.09 -0.51 -10.51
C LEU A 112 -3.11 0.97 -10.90
N LEU A 113 -2.67 1.30 -12.12
CA LEU A 113 -2.70 2.66 -12.66
C LEU A 113 -4.14 3.19 -12.77
N THR A 114 -5.07 2.38 -13.29
CA THR A 114 -6.49 2.74 -13.35
C THR A 114 -7.10 2.90 -11.97
N LEU A 115 -6.76 2.03 -11.01
CA LEU A 115 -7.25 2.14 -9.63
C LEU A 115 -6.72 3.39 -8.93
N LEU A 116 -5.46 3.77 -9.17
CA LEU A 116 -4.88 5.02 -8.66
C LEU A 116 -5.62 6.24 -9.22
N ASP A 117 -5.92 6.25 -10.52
CA ASP A 117 -6.71 7.31 -11.14
C ASP A 117 -8.13 7.38 -10.54
N MET A 118 -8.81 6.23 -10.38
CA MET A 118 -10.11 6.13 -9.71
C MET A 118 -10.06 6.58 -8.24
N ALA A 119 -8.91 6.44 -7.57
CA ALA A 119 -8.70 6.92 -6.21
C ALA A 119 -8.43 8.43 -6.13
N GLY A 120 -8.27 9.12 -7.27
CA GLY A 120 -7.91 10.53 -7.33
C GLY A 120 -6.41 10.81 -7.15
N ALA A 121 -5.56 9.78 -7.22
CA ALA A 121 -4.10 9.89 -7.20
C ALA A 121 -3.56 10.09 -8.62
N THR A 122 -3.88 11.24 -9.23
CA THR A 122 -3.44 11.62 -10.58
C THR A 122 -1.98 12.07 -10.61
N ALA A 123 -1.32 12.14 -11.77
CA ALA A 123 0.12 12.41 -11.90
C ALA A 123 0.68 13.68 -11.20
N GLN A 124 -0.17 14.65 -10.84
CA GLN A 124 0.22 15.85 -10.08
C GLN A 124 -0.04 15.74 -8.57
N ALA A 125 -0.59 14.63 -8.08
CA ALA A 125 -1.29 14.54 -6.81
C ALA A 125 -0.66 13.65 -5.72
N PRO A 126 0.04 12.53 -5.99
CA PRO A 126 0.57 11.68 -4.92
C PRO A 126 2.05 11.92 -4.62
N CYS A 127 2.39 11.78 -3.35
CA CYS A 127 3.75 11.43 -2.95
C CYS A 127 3.95 9.93 -3.22
N LEU A 128 5.03 9.55 -3.90
CA LEU A 128 5.41 8.15 -4.11
C LEU A 128 6.45 7.74 -3.07
N LEU A 129 6.24 6.60 -2.43
CA LEU A 129 7.20 5.96 -1.55
C LEU A 129 7.35 4.50 -1.95
N LEU A 130 8.55 4.10 -2.36
CA LEU A 130 8.89 2.69 -2.56
C LEU A 130 9.12 2.05 -1.20
N ASN A 131 8.42 0.94 -0.95
CA ASN A 131 8.69 0.10 0.22
C ASN A 131 10.07 -0.55 0.05
N PRO A 132 11.00 -0.40 1.01
CA PRO A 132 12.32 -1.02 0.90
C PRO A 132 12.27 -2.56 0.92
N GLU A 133 11.16 -3.15 1.35
CA GLU A 133 10.90 -4.59 1.32
C GLU A 133 10.17 -5.02 0.04
N ALA A 134 9.89 -4.10 -0.89
CA ALA A 134 9.23 -4.42 -2.16
C ALA A 134 10.01 -5.52 -2.90
N ALA A 135 9.29 -6.50 -3.45
CA ALA A 135 9.90 -7.58 -4.21
C ALA A 135 10.42 -7.08 -5.57
N GLU A 136 11.29 -7.85 -6.24
CA GLU A 136 11.84 -7.48 -7.56
C GLU A 136 10.78 -7.15 -8.63
N PRO A 137 9.66 -7.88 -8.77
CA PRO A 137 8.59 -7.50 -9.69
C PRO A 137 8.01 -6.12 -9.37
N GLU A 138 7.90 -5.78 -8.09
CA GLU A 138 7.39 -4.47 -7.65
C GLU A 138 8.42 -3.37 -7.91
N ARG A 139 9.70 -3.60 -7.62
CA ARG A 139 10.79 -2.64 -7.90
C ARG A 139 10.96 -2.36 -9.38
N SER A 140 10.88 -3.38 -10.22
CA SER A 140 11.14 -3.25 -11.66
C SER A 140 9.95 -2.70 -12.46
N ARG A 141 8.73 -2.81 -11.94
CA ARG A 141 7.50 -2.46 -12.68
C ARG A 141 6.68 -1.33 -12.05
N LEU A 142 6.93 -0.99 -10.79
CA LEU A 142 6.24 0.11 -10.11
C LEU A 142 7.15 1.31 -9.81
N ALA A 143 8.47 1.11 -9.65
CA ALA A 143 9.44 2.18 -9.42
C ALA A 143 10.09 2.66 -10.73
#